data_AF-A0A0G4MXV3-F1
#
_entry.id   AF-A0A0G4MXV3-F1
#
_cell.length_a   1.000
_cell.length_b   1.000
_cell.length_c   1.000
_cell.angle_alpha   90.00
_cell.angle_beta   90.00
_cell.angle_gamma   90.00
#
_symmetry.space_group_name_H-M   'P 1'
#
loop_
_entity.id
_entity.type
_entity.pdbx_description
1 polymer ?
#
loop_
_entity_poly.entity_id
_entity_poly.type
_entity_poly.pdbx_seq_one_letter_code
_entity_poly.pdbx_strand_id
1 'polypeptide(L)'
;GKSLLFLHPSEVGFLSHLKAARVPVVEFEFPASKVANIQALLEKLISQNYYLNKSAKDGYRSYLHAYASHSLRSVYDINKLDLAKLAKSFGFAVPPRVDVTVGASGRDKKVQGRRTYGSQPRQNDRFRQKGRSG
;
A
#
# COMPACT_ATOMS: atom_id res chain seq x y z
N GLY A 1 -15.73 20.75 23.61
CA GLY A 1 -14.53 20.87 22.77
C GLY A 1 -14.92 20.83 21.30
N LYS A 2 -14.09 21.36 20.40
CA LYS A 2 -14.27 21.22 18.94
C LYS A 2 -13.20 20.25 18.43
N SER A 3 -13.58 19.34 17.54
CA SER A 3 -12.66 18.39 16.89
C SER A 3 -12.55 18.73 15.41
N LEU A 4 -11.36 18.56 14.84
CA LEU A 4 -11.11 18.71 13.41
C LEU A 4 -10.83 17.34 12.80
N LEU A 5 -11.41 17.11 11.63
CA LEU A 5 -11.17 15.92 10.82
C LEU A 5 -10.60 16.36 9.48
N PHE A 6 -9.39 15.88 9.16
CA PHE A 6 -8.79 16.07 7.85
C PHE A 6 -9.09 14.83 7.02
N LEU A 7 -9.63 15.02 5.82
CA LEU A 7 -9.96 13.94 4.90
C LEU A 7 -9.14 14.10 3.63
N HIS A 8 -8.55 13.01 3.16
CA HIS A 8 -8.03 12.96 1.80
C HIS A 8 -9.21 12.95 0.81
N PRO A 9 -9.08 13.49 -0.42
CA PRO A 9 -10.15 13.49 -1.41
C PRO A 9 -10.73 12.10 -1.71
N SER A 10 -9.94 11.03 -1.56
CA SER A 10 -10.42 9.65 -1.72
C SER A 10 -11.32 9.17 -0.57
N GLU A 11 -11.34 9.86 0.56
CA GLU A 11 -11.99 9.44 1.81
C GLU A 11 -13.29 10.19 2.09
N VAL A 12 -13.70 11.08 1.18
CA VAL A 12 -14.93 11.89 1.33
C VAL A 12 -16.16 11.00 1.52
N GLY A 13 -16.13 9.75 1.02
CA GLY A 13 -17.16 8.74 1.28
C GLY A 13 -17.39 8.43 2.77
N PHE A 14 -16.42 8.69 3.64
CA PHE A 14 -16.57 8.56 5.10
C PHE A 14 -17.64 9.50 5.66
N LEU A 15 -17.85 10.67 5.06
CA LEU A 15 -18.86 11.64 5.50
C LEU A 15 -20.28 11.04 5.44
N SER A 16 -20.54 10.16 4.47
CA SER A 16 -21.82 9.44 4.38
C SER A 16 -22.05 8.51 5.57
N HIS A 17 -21.00 7.88 6.08
CA HIS A 17 -21.07 7.06 7.29
C HIS A 17 -21.35 7.90 8.54
N LEU A 18 -20.73 9.08 8.65
CA LEU A 18 -21.01 10.02 9.75
C LEU A 18 -22.45 10.53 9.74
N LYS A 19 -22.97 10.85 8.55
CA LYS A 19 -24.38 11.24 8.37
C LYS A 19 -25.33 10.11 8.79
N ALA A 20 -25.04 8.87 8.39
CA ALA A 20 -25.84 7.69 8.80
C ALA A 20 -25.81 7.47 10.32
N ALA A 21 -24.66 7.74 10.96
CA ALA A 21 -24.51 7.71 12.41
C ALA A 21 -25.10 8.94 13.14
N ARG A 22 -25.77 9.85 12.42
CA ARG A 22 -26.37 11.10 12.92
C ARG A 22 -25.36 12.04 13.60
N VAL A 23 -24.11 12.02 13.15
CA VAL A 23 -23.07 12.94 13.62
C VAL A 23 -23.10 14.20 12.74
N PRO A 24 -23.38 15.39 13.30
CA PRO A 24 -23.34 16.64 12.55
C PRO A 24 -21.90 16.99 12.21
N VAL A 25 -21.64 17.22 10.92
CA VAL A 25 -20.34 17.66 10.40
C VAL A 25 -20.48 19.01 9.72
N VAL A 26 -19.51 19.89 9.93
CA VAL A 26 -19.48 21.23 9.33
C VAL A 26 -18.17 21.36 8.57
N GLU A 27 -18.26 21.80 7.33
CA GLU A 27 -17.07 22.10 6.53
C GLU A 27 -16.40 23.36 7.08
N PHE A 28 -15.08 23.29 7.22
CA PHE A 28 -14.28 24.38 7.73
C PHE A 28 -13.21 24.74 6.72
N GLU A 29 -13.28 25.96 6.18
CA GLU A 29 -12.30 26.45 5.23
C GLU A 29 -11.19 27.19 5.97
N PHE A 30 -9.94 26.79 5.72
CA PHE A 30 -8.77 27.45 6.30
C PHE A 30 -8.37 28.65 5.43
N PRO A 31 -8.26 29.86 6.01
CA PRO A 31 -7.77 31.01 5.25
C PRO A 31 -6.30 30.77 4.85
N ALA A 32 -6.02 30.84 3.55
CA ALA A 32 -4.69 30.58 2.99
C ALA A 32 -3.59 31.47 3.59
N SER A 33 -3.93 32.69 4.01
CA SER A 33 -3.01 33.63 4.67
C SER A 33 -2.47 33.14 6.01
N LYS A 34 -3.12 32.17 6.65
CA LYS A 34 -2.68 31.58 7.93
C LYS A 34 -1.90 30.27 7.76
N VAL A 35 -1.73 29.79 6.53
CA VAL A 35 -1.02 28.53 6.24
C VAL A 35 0.44 28.85 5.95
N ALA A 36 1.32 28.59 6.91
CA ALA A 36 2.76 28.74 6.72
C ALA A 36 3.32 27.62 5.83
N ASN A 37 4.17 27.97 4.86
CA ASN A 37 4.88 27.00 4.05
C ASN A 37 6.07 26.41 4.82
N ILE A 38 5.81 25.32 5.56
CA ILE A 38 6.81 24.65 6.40
C ILE A 38 7.48 23.44 5.73
N GLN A 39 7.18 23.18 4.45
CA GLN A 39 7.57 21.94 3.79
C GLN A 39 9.09 21.74 3.77
N ALA A 40 9.85 22.74 3.32
CA ALA A 40 11.31 22.66 3.23
C ALA A 40 11.98 22.53 4.61
N LEU A 41 11.38 23.13 5.65
CA LEU A 41 11.87 23.02 7.02
C LEU A 41 11.65 21.61 7.58
N LEU A 42 10.48 21.02 7.32
CA LEU A 42 10.17 19.66 7.74
C LEU A 42 11.11 18.65 7.04
N GLU A 43 11.28 18.77 5.72
CA GLU A 43 12.19 17.91 4.96
C GLU A 43 13.63 17.99 5.48
N LYS A 44 14.13 19.20 5.75
CA LYS A 44 15.46 19.41 6.32
C LYS A 44 15.60 18.79 7.71
N LEU A 45 14.60 18.98 8.57
CA LEU A 45 14.62 18.45 9.95
C LEU A 45 14.66 16.91 9.95
N ILE A 46 13.80 16.29 9.14
CA ILE A 46 13.71 14.83 9.00
C ILE A 46 14.94 14.25 8.31
N SER A 47 15.60 14.97 7.39
CA SER A 47 16.82 14.50 6.74
C SER A 47 18.05 14.60 7.65
N GLN A 48 18.14 15.65 8.48
CA GLN A 48 19.30 15.90 9.33
C GLN A 48 19.33 15.01 10.59
N ASN A 49 18.17 14.70 11.16
CA ASN A 49 18.09 13.92 12.39
C ASN A 49 17.80 12.44 12.10
N TYR A 50 18.76 11.58 12.39
CA TYR A 50 18.63 10.13 12.18
C TYR A 50 17.43 9.51 12.92
N TYR A 51 17.18 9.89 14.17
CA TYR A 51 16.07 9.35 14.95
C TYR A 51 14.72 9.80 14.41
N LEU A 52 14.59 11.07 14.03
CA LEU A 52 13.37 11.57 13.39
C LEU A 52 13.15 10.92 12.02
N ASN A 53 14.21 10.72 11.23
CA ASN A 53 14.14 10.00 9.97
C ASN A 53 13.61 8.58 10.15
N LYS A 54 14.16 7.85 11.14
CA LYS A 54 13.75 6.49 11.45
C LYS A 54 12.29 6.43 11.91
N SER A 55 11.91 7.28 12.87
CA SER A 55 10.53 7.37 13.37
C SER A 55 9.54 7.76 12.27
N ALA A 56 9.91 8.67 11.36
CA ALA A 56 9.08 9.05 10.23
C ALA A 56 8.89 7.89 9.24
N LYS A 57 9.92 7.04 9.03
CA LYS A 57 9.81 5.85 8.17
C LYS A 57 8.87 4.83 8.79
N ASP A 58 9.01 4.61 10.09
CA ASP A 58 8.13 3.72 10.84
C ASP A 58 6.67 4.23 10.85
N GLY A 59 6.48 5.55 10.99
CA GLY A 59 5.17 6.21 10.87
C GLY A 59 4.54 6.07 9.49
N TYR A 60 5.32 6.30 8.43
CA TYR A 60 4.88 6.10 7.04
C TYR A 60 4.46 4.65 6.78
N ARG A 61 5.25 3.68 7.26
CA ARG A 61 4.93 2.25 7.17
C ARG A 61 3.66 1.89 7.96
N SER A 62 3.53 2.40 9.18
CA SER A 62 2.36 2.17 10.03
C SER A 62 1.08 2.72 9.39
N TYR A 63 1.14 3.93 8.83
CA TYR A 63 0.02 4.53 8.11
C TYR A 63 -0.42 3.65 6.93
N LEU A 64 0.51 3.20 6.09
CA LEU A 64 0.17 2.29 4.98
C LEU A 64 -0.45 0.97 5.49
N HIS A 65 0.09 0.35 6.55
CA HIS A 65 -0.50 -0.85 7.12
C HIS A 65 -1.90 -0.62 7.71
N ALA A 66 -2.17 0.56 8.27
CA ALA A 66 -3.49 0.91 8.77
C ALA A 66 -4.51 0.95 7.62
N TYR A 67 -4.16 1.53 6.47
CA TYR A 67 -5.03 1.50 5.28
C TYR A 67 -5.19 0.07 4.74
N ALA A 68 -4.14 -0.75 4.80
CA ALA A 68 -4.20 -2.13 4.30
C ALA A 68 -5.15 -3.00 5.11
N SER A 69 -5.14 -2.79 6.43
CA SER A 69 -5.90 -3.57 7.40
C SER A 69 -7.28 -2.98 7.71
N HIS A 70 -7.60 -1.78 7.22
CA HIS A 70 -8.88 -1.15 7.48
C HIS A 70 -10.04 -1.97 6.89
N SER A 71 -11.08 -2.19 7.70
CA SER A 71 -12.30 -2.89 7.31
C SER A 71 -13.08 -2.21 6.17
N LEU A 72 -13.13 -0.87 6.14
CA LEU A 72 -13.90 -0.08 5.18
C LEU A 72 -13.09 0.21 3.91
N ARG A 73 -12.76 -0.84 3.16
CA ARG A 73 -11.93 -0.77 1.94
C ARG A 73 -12.54 0.07 0.80
N SER A 74 -13.86 0.28 0.81
CA SER A 74 -14.53 1.14 -0.17
C SER A 74 -14.11 2.61 -0.06
N VAL A 75 -13.77 3.05 1.16
CA VAL A 75 -13.36 4.41 1.49
C VAL A 75 -11.84 4.50 1.66
N TYR A 76 -11.25 3.56 2.41
CA TYR A 76 -9.81 3.52 2.69
C TYR A 76 -9.13 2.48 1.80
N ASP A 77 -8.74 2.90 0.59
CA ASP A 77 -8.08 2.05 -0.40
C ASP A 77 -6.63 2.51 -0.63
N ILE A 78 -5.66 1.63 -0.36
CA ILE A 78 -4.23 1.88 -0.60
C ILE A 78 -3.95 2.19 -2.06
N ASN A 79 -4.65 1.54 -2.99
CA ASN A 79 -4.33 1.67 -4.41
C ASN A 79 -4.70 3.06 -4.95
N LYS A 80 -5.57 3.79 -4.24
CA LYS A 80 -5.96 5.17 -4.57
C LYS A 80 -5.06 6.22 -3.93
N LEU A 81 -4.14 5.83 -3.04
CA LEU A 81 -3.22 6.75 -2.38
C LEU A 81 -2.02 7.06 -3.27
N ASP A 82 -1.66 8.34 -3.33
CA ASP A 82 -0.42 8.80 -3.93
C ASP A 82 0.72 8.67 -2.91
N LEU A 83 1.50 7.59 -3.04
CA LEU A 83 2.60 7.28 -2.15
C LEU A 83 3.70 8.36 -2.14
N ALA A 84 3.87 9.11 -3.22
CA ALA A 84 4.86 10.17 -3.30
C ALA A 84 4.40 11.41 -2.52
N LYS A 85 3.14 11.80 -2.65
CA LYS A 85 2.56 12.89 -1.84
C LYS A 85 2.50 12.53 -0.36
N LEU A 86 2.16 11.29 -0.05
CA LEU A 86 2.18 10.80 1.33
C LEU A 86 3.60 10.82 1.90
N ALA A 87 4.61 10.38 1.15
CA ALA A 87 5.99 10.46 1.62
C ALA A 87 6.40 11.92 1.93
N LYS A 88 5.95 12.87 1.09
CA LYS A 88 6.18 14.29 1.28
C LYS A 88 5.54 14.84 2.56
N SER A 89 4.36 14.36 2.97
CA SER A 89 3.74 14.76 4.24
C SER A 89 4.47 14.24 5.48
N PHE A 90 5.22 13.15 5.35
CA PHE A 90 6.13 12.65 6.40
C PHE A 90 7.51 13.33 6.38
N GLY A 91 7.73 14.31 5.49
CA GLY A 91 9.00 15.04 5.37
C GLY A 91 10.06 14.32 4.54
N PHE A 92 9.68 13.36 3.71
CA PHE A 92 10.61 12.71 2.78
C PHE A 92 10.58 13.37 1.40
N ALA A 93 11.75 13.79 0.91
CA ALA A 93 11.90 14.27 -0.47
C ALA A 93 11.78 13.13 -1.50
N VAL A 94 12.21 11.92 -1.13
CA VAL A 94 12.13 10.71 -1.95
C VAL A 94 11.34 9.66 -1.17
N PRO A 95 10.33 9.02 -1.78
CA PRO A 95 9.52 8.03 -1.09
C PRO A 95 10.38 6.86 -0.60
N PRO A 96 10.36 6.54 0.70
CA PRO A 96 11.09 5.39 1.22
C PRO A 96 10.46 4.10 0.69
N ARG A 97 11.30 3.13 0.34
CA ARG A 97 10.83 1.79 -0.04
C ARG A 97 10.30 1.09 1.20
N VAL A 98 9.02 0.72 1.15
CA VAL A 98 8.36 -0.02 2.23
C VAL A 98 7.59 -1.19 1.62
N ASP A 99 7.81 -2.37 2.16
CA ASP A 99 7.02 -3.54 1.81
C ASP A 99 5.66 -3.46 2.52
N VAL A 100 4.63 -3.18 1.73
CA VAL A 100 3.24 -3.20 2.17
C VAL A 100 2.67 -4.56 1.82
N THR A 101 2.37 -5.37 2.83
CA THR A 101 1.58 -6.59 2.66
C THR A 101 0.13 -6.17 2.43
N VAL A 102 -0.24 -5.94 1.17
CA VAL A 102 -1.64 -5.69 0.79
C VAL A 102 -2.41 -7.00 0.99
N GLY A 103 -2.87 -7.22 2.21
CA GLY A 103 -3.72 -8.34 2.57
C GLY A 103 -5.06 -8.19 1.85
N ALA A 104 -5.24 -8.97 0.78
CA ALA A 104 -6.49 -9.28 0.04
C ALA A 104 -6.56 -8.89 -1.45
N SER A 105 -5.45 -8.84 -2.19
CA SER A 105 -5.49 -8.80 -3.67
C SER A 105 -4.69 -9.91 -4.35
N GLY A 106 -4.36 -10.98 -3.63
CA GLY A 106 -3.44 -12.01 -4.11
C GLY A 106 -3.71 -13.41 -3.55
N ARG A 107 -4.96 -13.87 -3.53
CA ARG A 107 -5.28 -15.30 -3.46
C ARG A 107 -5.99 -15.76 -4.72
N ASP A 108 -5.36 -15.54 -5.87
CA ASP A 108 -5.65 -16.32 -7.08
C ASP A 108 -4.48 -16.37 -8.06
N LYS A 109 -3.23 -16.26 -7.57
CA LYS A 109 -2.14 -16.89 -8.29
C LYS A 109 -2.13 -18.35 -7.86
N LYS A 110 -2.91 -19.17 -8.57
CA LYS A 110 -2.72 -20.62 -8.66
C LYS A 110 -1.22 -20.89 -8.61
N VAL A 111 -0.76 -21.52 -7.53
CA VAL A 111 0.56 -22.13 -7.49
C VAL A 111 0.52 -23.21 -8.55
N GLN A 112 0.98 -22.85 -9.74
CA GLN A 112 0.97 -23.70 -10.91
C GLN A 112 1.96 -24.82 -10.66
N GLY A 113 1.42 -25.98 -10.32
CA GLY A 113 2.07 -27.29 -10.40
C GLY A 113 3.40 -27.40 -9.69
N ARG A 114 3.38 -27.61 -8.36
CA ARG A 114 4.48 -28.30 -7.70
C ARG A 114 4.48 -29.73 -8.24
N ARG A 115 5.30 -30.00 -9.27
CA ARG A 115 5.48 -31.34 -9.84
C ARG A 115 5.92 -32.27 -8.71
N THR A 116 5.18 -33.35 -8.50
CA THR A 116 5.51 -34.38 -7.52
C THR A 116 6.88 -34.97 -7.87
N TYR A 117 7.83 -34.86 -6.95
CA TYR A 117 9.16 -35.45 -7.06
C TYR A 117 9.00 -36.97 -7.28
N GLY A 118 9.39 -37.48 -8.46
CA GLY A 118 9.31 -38.90 -8.80
C GLY A 118 8.60 -39.28 -10.10
N SER A 119 8.07 -38.34 -10.88
CA SER A 119 7.49 -38.65 -12.20
C SER A 119 8.58 -38.75 -13.29
N GLN A 120 9.22 -39.92 -13.40
CA GLN A 120 10.06 -40.26 -14.54
C GLN A 120 9.20 -40.45 -15.81
N PRO A 121 9.49 -39.78 -16.93
CA PRO A 121 8.87 -40.13 -18.20
C PRO A 121 9.42 -41.48 -18.67
N ARG A 122 8.52 -42.43 -18.95
CA ARG A 122 8.84 -43.73 -19.56
C ARG A 122 9.44 -43.48 -20.95
N GLN A 123 10.74 -43.72 -21.09
CA GLN A 123 11.44 -43.74 -22.37
C GLN A 123 11.02 -45.03 -23.09
N ASN A 124 10.22 -44.90 -24.15
CA ASN A 124 9.76 -46.03 -24.92
C ASN A 124 10.85 -46.42 -25.93
N ASP A 125 11.46 -47.59 -25.71
CA ASP A 125 12.43 -48.26 -26.56
C ASP A 125 12.00 -48.28 -28.04
N ARG A 126 12.74 -47.57 -28.89
CA ARG A 126 12.77 -47.81 -30.34
C ARG A 126 14.18 -48.19 -30.77
N PHE A 127 14.60 -49.38 -30.33
CA PHE A 127 15.66 -50.13 -30.98
C PHE A 127 15.15 -51.54 -31.27
N ARG A 128 14.50 -51.72 -32.42
CA ARG A 128 14.29 -53.06 -32.98
C ARG A 128 14.48 -53.06 -34.48
N GLN A 129 15.67 -53.54 -34.85
CA GLN A 129 15.99 -54.36 -36.01
C GLN A 129 15.62 -53.81 -37.40
N LYS A 130 16.62 -53.18 -38.04
CA LYS A 130 16.79 -53.27 -39.48
C LYS A 130 18.02 -54.12 -39.74
N GLY A 131 17.83 -55.36 -40.19
CA GLY A 131 18.92 -56.26 -40.56
C GLY A 131 18.43 -57.56 -41.21
N ARG A 132 18.79 -57.71 -42.49
CA ARG A 132 19.03 -58.95 -43.26
C ARG A 132 17.80 -59.82 -43.61
N SER A 133 17.45 -59.95 -44.90
CA SER A 133 18.05 -60.81 -45.95
C SER A 133 17.27 -62.13 -46.06
N GLY A 134 16.78 -62.44 -47.27
CA GLY A 134 16.03 -63.63 -47.61
C GLY A 134 15.01 -63.32 -48.69
#